data_AF-A0A3M9XR04-F1
#
_entry.id   AF-A0A3M9XR04-F1
#
_cell.length_a   1.000
_cell.length_b   1.000
_cell.length_c   1.000
_cell.angle_alpha   90.00
_cell.angle_beta   90.00
_cell.angle_gamma   90.00
#
_symmetry.space_group_name_H-M   'P 1'
#
loop_
_entity.id
_entity.type
_entity.pdbx_description
1 polymer ?
#
loop_
_entity_poly.entity_id
_entity_poly.type
_entity_poly.pdbx_seq_one_letter_code
_entity_poly.pdbx_strand_id
1 'polypeptide(L)' 'MTVRHRARGTLYRVLANATLQTSVPIVDDTAVVIYQGEDGKFWARPVTEFLDGRFENISSPNE' A
#
# COMPACT_ATOMS: atom_id res chain seq x y z
N MET A 1 12.92 5.29 -9.48
CA MET A 1 13.70 6.55 -9.31
C MET A 1 14.23 6.64 -7.90
N THR A 2 15.46 7.12 -7.68
CA THR A 2 16.00 7.35 -6.33
C THR A 2 15.81 8.82 -5.95
N VAL A 3 15.34 9.09 -4.73
CA VAL A 3 15.08 10.44 -4.20
C VAL A 3 15.76 10.62 -2.84
N ARG A 4 16.07 11.86 -2.48
CA ARG A 4 16.69 12.23 -1.20
C ARG A 4 15.79 13.18 -0.41
N HIS A 5 15.50 12.85 0.85
CA HIS A 5 14.76 13.74 1.73
C HIS A 5 15.62 14.96 2.11
N ARG A 6 15.16 16.18 1.79
CA ARG A 6 15.99 17.39 1.89
C ARG A 6 16.49 17.69 3.30
N ALA A 7 15.65 17.51 4.32
CA ALA A 7 16.01 17.84 5.70
C ALA A 7 16.82 16.73 6.42
N ARG A 8 16.61 15.46 6.05
CA ARG A 8 17.21 14.30 6.77
C ARG A 8 18.40 13.69 6.03
N GLY A 9 18.55 13.95 4.73
CA GLY A 9 19.58 13.34 3.89
C GLY A 9 19.34 11.87 3.50
N THR A 10 18.34 11.21 4.10
CA THR A 10 17.99 9.81 3.82
C THR A 10 17.59 9.61 2.35
N LEU A 11 18.06 8.49 1.78
CA LEU A 11 17.74 8.07 0.41
C LEU A 11 16.56 7.10 0.40
N TYR A 12 15.69 7.26 -0.60
CA TYR A 12 14.53 6.40 -0.84
C TYR A 12 14.48 5.99 -2.30
N ARG A 13 13.94 4.79 -2.56
CA ARG A 13 13.63 4.32 -3.91
C ARG A 13 12.12 4.40 -4.12
N VAL A 14 11.70 5.13 -5.15
CA VAL A 14 10.32 5.11 -5.63
C VAL A 14 10.09 3.79 -6.37
N LEU A 15 9.15 2.99 -5.87
CA LEU A 15 8.76 1.70 -6.43
C LEU A 15 7.59 1.83 -7.42
N ALA A 16 6.52 2.50 -7.01
CA ALA A 16 5.33 2.75 -7.82
C ALA A 16 4.53 3.95 -7.28
N ASN A 17 3.60 4.46 -8.09
CA ASN A 17 2.54 5.36 -7.63
C ASN A 17 1.28 4.53 -7.34
N ALA A 18 0.67 4.72 -6.17
CA ALA A 18 -0.53 4.02 -5.76
C ALA A 18 -1.67 5.00 -5.46
N THR A 19 -2.91 4.56 -5.65
CA THR A 19 -4.12 5.31 -5.29
C THR A 19 -4.59 4.88 -3.90
N LEU A 20 -4.74 5.85 -2.99
CA LEU A 20 -5.31 5.58 -1.66
C LEU A 20 -6.80 5.27 -1.77
N GLN A 21 -7.21 4.14 -1.21
CA GLN A 21 -8.61 3.78 -0.98
C GLN A 21 -8.83 3.66 0.52
N THR A 22 -9.65 4.56 1.05
CA THR A 22 -9.99 4.60 2.47
C THR A 22 -11.43 5.05 2.64
N SER A 23 -12.09 4.47 3.64
CA SER A 23 -13.46 4.85 4.04
C SER A 23 -13.51 6.07 4.96
N VAL A 24 -12.39 6.41 5.61
CA VAL A 24 -12.23 7.55 6.53
C VAL A 24 -10.92 8.29 6.27
N PRO A 25 -10.79 9.57 6.67
CA PRO A 25 -9.49 10.24 6.65
C PRO A 25 -8.43 9.44 7.43
N ILE A 26 -7.22 9.36 6.88
CA ILE A 26 -6.07 8.72 7.56
C ILE A 26 -5.17 9.79 8.19
N VAL A 27 -4.40 9.40 9.20
CA VAL A 27 -3.42 10.26 9.89
C VAL A 27 -1.99 9.86 9.53
N ASP A 28 -1.03 10.72 9.88
CA ASP A 28 0.39 10.42 9.72
C ASP A 28 0.75 9.07 10.36
N ASP A 29 1.69 8.35 9.74
CA ASP A 29 2.16 7.02 10.14
C ASP A 29 1.10 5.91 10.17
N THR A 30 -0.09 6.12 9.56
CA THR A 30 -1.08 5.05 9.38
C THR A 30 -0.50 3.91 8.53
N ALA A 31 -0.52 2.69 9.07
CA ALA A 31 -0.07 1.50 8.34
C ALA A 31 -1.01 1.17 7.18
N VAL A 32 -0.44 0.89 6.01
CA VAL A 32 -1.17 0.55 4.79
C VAL A 32 -0.65 -0.73 4.13
N VAL A 33 -1.55 -1.43 3.42
CA VAL A 33 -1.22 -2.50 2.47
C VAL A 33 -1.12 -1.90 1.08
N ILE A 34 -0.03 -2.22 0.36
CA ILE A 34 0.11 -1.92 -1.07
C ILE A 34 -0.17 -3.21 -1.84
N TYR A 35 -1.13 -3.17 -2.76
CA TYR A 35 -1.52 -4.31 -3.59
C TYR A 35 -1.77 -3.86 -5.03
N GLN A 36 -1.74 -4.81 -5.97
CA GLN A 36 -1.91 -4.55 -7.40
C GLN A 36 -3.23 -5.17 -7.87
N GLY A 37 -4.04 -4.39 -8.60
CA GLY A 37 -5.22 -4.91 -9.27
C GLY A 37 -4.85 -5.66 -10.57
N GLU A 38 -5.81 -6.39 -11.13
CA GLU A 38 -5.64 -7.07 -12.42
C GLU A 38 -5.32 -6.11 -13.58
N ASP A 39 -5.73 -4.84 -13.46
CA ASP A 39 -5.42 -3.77 -14.41
C ASP A 39 -4.01 -3.20 -14.26
N GLY A 40 -3.19 -3.79 -13.38
CA GLY A 40 -1.82 -3.38 -13.11
C GLY A 40 -1.69 -2.14 -12.23
N LYS A 41 -2.79 -1.49 -11.83
CA LYS A 41 -2.74 -0.33 -10.94
C LYS A 41 -2.40 -0.73 -9.52
N PHE A 42 -1.61 0.11 -8.86
CA PHE A 42 -1.31 -0.04 -7.44
C PHE A 42 -2.34 0.70 -6.57
N TRP A 43 -2.76 0.02 -5.52
CA TRP A 43 -3.69 0.52 -4.52
C TRP A 43 -3.00 0.55 -3.16
N ALA A 44 -3.34 1.55 -2.36
CA ALA A 44 -2.98 1.63 -0.96
C ALA A 44 -4.25 1.63 -0.12
N ARG A 45 -4.32 0.79 0.92
CA ARG A 45 -5.49 0.71 1.81
C ARG A 45 -5.03 0.55 3.25
N PRO A 46 -5.68 1.17 4.26
CA PRO A 46 -5.35 0.95 5.66
C PRO A 46 -5.35 -0.53 6.00
N VAL A 47 -4.36 -0.99 6.79
CA VAL A 47 -4.27 -2.42 7.18
C VAL A 47 -5.56 -2.88 7.87
N THR A 48 -6.13 -2.03 8.73
CA THR A 48 -7.39 -2.32 9.43
C THR A 48 -8.57 -2.51 8.49
N GLU A 49 -8.65 -1.74 7.40
CA GLU A 49 -9.70 -1.85 6.38
C GLU A 49 -9.42 -2.99 5.39
N PHE A 50 -8.15 -3.30 5.12
CA PHE A 50 -7.79 -4.43 4.27
C PHE A 50 -8.07 -5.78 4.96
N LEU A 51 -7.92 -5.83 6.28
CA LEU A 51 -8.14 -7.03 7.10
C LEU A 51 -9.53 -7.09 7.75
N ASP A 52 -10.48 -6.22 7.37
CA ASP A 52 -11.82 -6.16 7.97
C ASP A 52 -12.80 -7.24 7.46
N GLY A 53 -12.34 -8.13 6.57
CA GLY A 53 -13.13 -9.20 5.96
C GLY A 53 -13.61 -8.93 4.54
N ARG A 54 -13.28 -7.77 3.93
CA ARG A 54 -13.56 -7.49 2.51
C ARG A 54 -12.74 -8.32 1.51
N PHE A 55 -11.62 -8.89 1.96
CA PHE A 55 -10.72 -9.68 1.13
C PHE A 55 -10.57 -11.07 1.73
N GLU A 56 -10.60 -12.09 0.87
CA GLU A 56 -10.31 -13.47 1.23
C GLU A 56 -8.88 -13.84 0.83
N ASN A 57 -8.21 -14.63 1.67
CA ASN A 57 -6.91 -15.18 1.31
C ASN A 57 -7.14 -16.45 0.49
N ILE A 58 -6.88 -16.34 -0.81
CA ILE A 58 -6.85 -17.47 -1.73
C ILE A 58 -5.46 -18.09 -1.61
N SER A 59 -5.23 -18.87 -0.56
CA SER A 59 -4.09 -19.77 -0.54
C SER A 59 -4.21 -20.68 -1.76
N SER A 60 -3.28 -20.57 -2.71
CA SER A 60 -3.15 -21.57 -3.77
C SER A 60 -3.07 -22.96 -3.11
N PRO A 61 -3.84 -23.96 -3.56
CA PRO A 61 -3.62 -25.32 -3.07
C PRO A 61 -2.16 -25.69 -3.36
N ASN A 62 -1.45 -26.13 -2.31
CA ASN A 62 -0.04 -26.50 -2.25
C ASN A 62 0.60 -27.02 -3.56
N GLU A 63 1.84 -26.60 -3.80
CA GLU A 63 2.82 -27.31 -4.65
C GLU A 63 3.06 -28.75 -4.19
#